data_AF-A0A353CDP1-F1
#
_entry.id   AF-A0A353CDP1-F1
#
_cell.length_a   1.000
_cell.length_b   1.000
_cell.length_c   1.000
_cell.angle_alpha   90.00
_cell.angle_beta   90.00
_cell.angle_gamma   90.00
#
_symmetry.space_group_name_H-M   'P 1'
#
loop_
_entity.id
_entity.type
_entity.pdbx_description
1 polymer ?
#
loop_
_entity_poly.entity_id
_entity_poly.type
_entity_poly.pdbx_seq_one_letter_code
_entity_poly.pdbx_strand_id
1 'polypeptide(L)'
;WADREMPVLRLIRERFEKEKPLTGVKLVACAHITTETANLARTLQAGGAEALLIASNPLSTQDDVAASLVADWGIPVMAIKGESIETYVSHVKAALDTNPNLIIDDGSDVVATMLKEKKELIDNLIGTTEETTTGIVRLKAMQKAGVLNFPSIAVNDAQTKHFFDNR
;
A
#
# COMPACT_ATOMS: atom_id res chain seq x y z
N TRP A 1 -15.50 0.30 -14.58
CA TRP A 1 -16.05 1.64 -14.31
C TRP A 1 -14.97 2.53 -13.68
N ALA A 2 -14.42 2.17 -12.52
CA ALA A 2 -13.42 2.97 -11.80
C ALA A 2 -12.24 3.45 -12.68
N ASP A 3 -11.69 2.58 -13.54
CA ASP A 3 -10.57 2.95 -14.44
C ASP A 3 -10.91 4.13 -15.40
N ARG A 4 -12.18 4.27 -15.78
CA ARG A 4 -12.65 5.39 -16.62
C ARG A 4 -12.72 6.69 -15.82
N GLU A 5 -13.09 6.60 -14.54
CA GLU A 5 -13.26 7.74 -13.64
C GLU A 5 -11.95 8.14 -12.93
N MET A 6 -10.84 7.42 -13.16
CA MET A 6 -9.51 7.70 -12.59
C MET A 6 -8.49 8.12 -13.66
N PRO A 7 -8.70 9.25 -14.39
CA PRO A 7 -7.90 9.63 -15.55
C PRO A 7 -6.43 9.91 -15.22
N VAL A 8 -6.14 10.46 -14.03
CA VAL A 8 -4.75 10.73 -13.60
C VAL A 8 -3.97 9.44 -13.46
N LEU A 9 -4.57 8.43 -12.84
CA LEU A 9 -3.93 7.14 -12.62
C LEU A 9 -3.73 6.39 -13.93
N ARG A 10 -4.70 6.49 -14.85
CA ARG A 10 -4.56 5.99 -16.23
C ARG A 10 -3.41 6.66 -16.98
N LEU A 11 -3.24 7.98 -16.90
CA LEU A 11 -2.11 8.70 -17.51
C LEU A 11 -0.76 8.23 -16.93
N ILE A 12 -0.69 8.02 -15.61
CA ILE A 12 0.51 7.48 -14.96
C ILE A 12 0.79 6.06 -15.45
N ARG A 13 -0.25 5.21 -15.57
CA ARG A 13 -0.13 3.84 -16.07
C ARG A 13 0.41 3.80 -17.49
N GLU A 14 -0.15 4.58 -18.41
CA GLU A 14 0.31 4.69 -19.80
C GLU A 14 1.78 5.12 -19.91
N ARG A 15 2.25 5.98 -18.99
CA ARG A 15 3.68 6.33 -18.88
C ARG A 15 4.51 5.19 -18.32
N PHE A 16 4.05 4.58 -17.22
CA PHE A 16 4.74 3.50 -16.51
C PHE A 16 4.91 2.25 -17.37
N GLU A 17 3.95 1.94 -18.26
CA GLU A 17 4.08 0.86 -19.24
C GLU A 17 5.30 1.01 -20.15
N LYS A 18 5.73 2.24 -20.43
CA LYS A 18 6.89 2.54 -21.27
C LYS A 18 8.19 2.62 -20.46
N GLU A 19 8.14 3.31 -19.33
CA GLU A 19 9.33 3.64 -18.53
C GLU A 19 9.75 2.51 -17.57
N LYS A 20 8.79 1.66 -17.15
CA LYS A 20 8.99 0.60 -16.16
C LYS A 20 9.83 1.01 -14.94
N PRO A 21 9.52 2.16 -14.29
CA PRO A 21 10.39 2.75 -13.26
C PRO A 21 10.49 1.94 -11.96
N LEU A 22 9.60 0.96 -11.76
CA LEU A 22 9.53 0.12 -10.57
C LEU A 22 10.06 -1.30 -10.83
N THR A 23 10.77 -1.53 -11.94
CA THR A 23 11.35 -2.85 -12.24
C THR A 23 12.25 -3.33 -11.10
N GLY A 24 11.97 -4.54 -10.60
CA GLY A 24 12.72 -5.15 -9.50
C GLY A 24 12.37 -4.61 -8.11
N VAL A 25 11.38 -3.72 -8.00
CA VAL A 25 10.89 -3.21 -6.72
C VAL A 25 9.82 -4.14 -6.17
N LYS A 26 10.05 -4.69 -4.98
CA LYS A 26 9.03 -5.39 -4.20
C LYS A 26 8.23 -4.38 -3.38
N LEU A 27 6.92 -4.40 -3.54
CA LEU A 27 6.03 -3.42 -2.93
C LEU A 27 4.93 -4.11 -2.13
N VAL A 28 4.72 -3.66 -0.89
CA VAL A 28 3.52 -4.00 -0.11
C VAL A 28 2.60 -2.79 -0.09
N ALA A 29 1.33 -3.01 -0.41
CA ALA A 29 0.28 -2.01 -0.26
C ALA A 29 -0.76 -2.49 0.75
N CYS A 30 -0.81 -1.83 1.90
CA CYS A 30 -1.84 -1.98 2.91
C CYS A 30 -2.86 -0.87 2.70
N ALA A 31 -4.06 -1.23 2.21
CA ALA A 31 -5.10 -0.27 1.85
C ALA A 31 -6.47 -0.95 1.86
N HIS A 32 -7.53 -0.15 1.73
CA HIS A 32 -8.86 -0.67 1.45
C HIS A 32 -8.88 -1.39 0.09
N ILE A 33 -9.29 -2.66 0.04
CA ILE A 33 -9.31 -3.43 -1.22
C ILE A 33 -10.61 -3.16 -1.97
N THR A 34 -10.58 -2.17 -2.86
CA THR A 34 -11.71 -1.73 -3.67
C THR A 34 -11.34 -1.58 -5.14
N THR A 35 -12.31 -1.29 -6.01
CA THR A 35 -12.05 -1.07 -7.44
C THR A 35 -11.05 0.05 -7.74
N GLU A 36 -10.94 1.05 -6.86
CA GLU A 36 -10.00 2.16 -6.94
C GLU A 36 -8.57 1.68 -6.66
N THR A 37 -8.40 0.94 -5.56
CA THR A 37 -7.12 0.31 -5.20
C THR A 37 -6.68 -0.70 -6.25
N ALA A 38 -7.61 -1.39 -6.90
CA ALA A 38 -7.28 -2.24 -8.04
C ALA A 38 -6.64 -1.47 -9.21
N ASN A 39 -7.08 -0.25 -9.49
CA ASN A 39 -6.43 0.58 -10.52
C ASN A 39 -5.05 1.07 -10.07
N LEU A 40 -4.87 1.32 -8.77
CA LEU A 40 -3.54 1.63 -8.20
C LEU A 40 -2.61 0.44 -8.39
N ALA A 41 -3.03 -0.76 -7.99
CA ALA A 41 -2.26 -1.98 -8.13
C ALA A 41 -1.86 -2.25 -9.59
N ARG A 42 -2.81 -2.15 -10.52
CA ARG A 42 -2.54 -2.29 -11.97
C ARG A 42 -1.54 -1.25 -12.48
N THR A 43 -1.57 -0.04 -11.94
CA THR A 43 -0.63 1.03 -12.31
C THR A 43 0.77 0.75 -11.79
N LEU A 44 0.90 0.26 -10.55
CA LEU A 44 2.18 -0.15 -9.98
C LEU A 44 2.78 -1.35 -10.73
N GLN A 45 1.97 -2.37 -11.01
CA GLN A 45 2.36 -3.52 -11.84
C GLN A 45 2.80 -3.09 -13.24
N ALA A 46 2.06 -2.15 -13.86
CA ALA A 46 2.46 -1.59 -15.14
C ALA A 46 3.83 -0.89 -15.08
N GLY A 47 4.21 -0.32 -13.94
CA GLY A 47 5.53 0.21 -13.67
C GLY A 47 6.62 -0.84 -13.46
N GLY A 48 6.29 -2.12 -13.38
CA GLY A 48 7.24 -3.22 -13.18
C GLY A 48 7.40 -3.67 -11.72
N ALA A 49 6.60 -3.14 -10.79
CA ALA A 49 6.65 -3.55 -9.39
C ALA A 49 6.09 -4.97 -9.19
N GLU A 50 6.73 -5.72 -8.30
CA GLU A 50 6.19 -6.93 -7.70
C GLU A 50 5.36 -6.53 -6.47
N ALA A 51 4.07 -6.27 -6.69
CA ALA A 51 3.17 -5.76 -5.65
C ALA A 51 2.40 -6.89 -4.95
N LEU A 52 2.28 -6.80 -3.62
CA LEU A 52 1.39 -7.58 -2.77
C LEU A 52 0.44 -6.65 -2.03
N LEU A 53 -0.86 -6.94 -2.10
CA LEU A 53 -1.88 -6.15 -1.42
C LEU A 53 -2.40 -6.87 -0.17
N ILE A 54 -2.62 -6.10 0.89
CA ILE A 54 -3.31 -6.53 2.11
C ILE A 54 -4.37 -5.50 2.50
N ALA A 55 -5.39 -5.91 3.25
CA ALA A 55 -6.39 -4.98 3.75
C ALA A 55 -5.82 -4.08 4.85
N SER A 56 -6.18 -2.78 4.83
CA SER A 56 -5.98 -1.86 5.97
C SER A 56 -7.12 -1.94 7.00
N ASN A 57 -8.29 -2.42 6.58
CA ASN A 57 -9.46 -2.56 7.44
C ASN A 57 -10.25 -3.84 7.11
N PRO A 58 -10.58 -4.67 8.12
CA PRO A 58 -11.24 -5.95 7.91
C PRO A 58 -12.56 -5.91 7.15
N LEU A 59 -13.32 -4.81 7.22
CA LEU A 59 -14.65 -4.71 6.61
C LEU A 59 -14.64 -4.10 5.21
N SER A 60 -13.49 -3.60 4.77
CA SER A 60 -13.39 -2.76 3.57
C SER A 60 -13.17 -3.53 2.27
N THR A 61 -12.75 -4.79 2.35
CA THR A 61 -12.49 -5.63 1.19
C THR A 61 -13.74 -5.86 0.36
N GLN A 62 -13.62 -5.61 -0.94
CA GLN A 62 -14.55 -6.06 -1.97
C GLN A 62 -14.00 -7.38 -2.53
N ASP A 63 -14.56 -8.51 -2.10
CA ASP A 63 -14.00 -9.84 -2.38
C ASP A 63 -13.96 -10.17 -3.88
N ASP A 64 -14.92 -9.66 -4.65
CA ASP A 64 -14.94 -9.78 -6.12
C ASP A 64 -13.77 -9.03 -6.77
N VAL A 65 -13.41 -7.86 -6.23
CA VAL A 65 -12.23 -7.11 -6.67
C VAL A 65 -10.94 -7.84 -6.29
N ALA A 66 -10.84 -8.33 -5.05
CA ALA A 66 -9.69 -9.11 -4.60
C ALA A 66 -9.49 -10.36 -5.48
N ALA A 67 -10.57 -11.08 -5.77
CA ALA A 67 -10.55 -12.24 -6.66
C ALA A 67 -10.12 -11.88 -8.08
N SER A 68 -10.64 -10.79 -8.65
CA SER A 68 -10.28 -10.35 -10.00
C SER A 68 -8.82 -9.91 -10.11
N LEU A 69 -8.28 -9.19 -9.11
CA LEU A 69 -6.84 -8.86 -9.01
C LEU A 69 -5.94 -10.08 -9.15
N VAL A 70 -6.30 -11.17 -8.47
CA VAL A 70 -5.54 -12.43 -8.52
C VAL A 70 -5.78 -13.16 -9.84
N ALA A 71 -7.04 -13.37 -10.24
CA ALA A 71 -7.39 -14.23 -11.37
C ALA A 71 -7.09 -13.62 -12.74
N ASP A 72 -7.34 -12.31 -12.90
CA ASP A 72 -7.28 -11.64 -14.22
C ASP A 72 -5.96 -10.89 -14.43
N TRP A 73 -5.33 -10.41 -13.36
CA TRP A 73 -4.08 -9.62 -13.43
C TRP A 73 -2.88 -10.30 -12.76
N GLY A 74 -3.07 -11.42 -12.06
CA GLY A 74 -1.97 -12.13 -11.38
C GLY A 74 -1.33 -11.32 -10.26
N ILE A 75 -2.02 -10.33 -9.71
CA ILE A 75 -1.54 -9.51 -8.59
C ILE A 75 -1.96 -10.22 -7.29
N PRO A 76 -1.03 -10.63 -6.42
CA PRO A 76 -1.37 -11.31 -5.18
C PRO A 76 -2.07 -10.36 -4.20
N VAL A 77 -3.15 -10.85 -3.60
CA VAL A 77 -3.95 -10.13 -2.60
C VAL A 77 -4.19 -11.07 -1.41
N MET A 78 -3.88 -10.60 -0.20
CA MET A 78 -4.21 -11.28 1.05
C MET A 78 -5.20 -10.39 1.83
N ALA A 79 -6.47 -10.51 1.48
CA ALA A 79 -7.55 -9.74 2.08
C ALA A 79 -8.86 -10.48 1.89
N ILE A 80 -9.68 -10.52 2.92
CA ILE A 80 -11.03 -11.11 2.88
C ILE A 80 -11.96 -10.20 3.67
N LYS A 81 -13.17 -9.96 3.17
CA LYS A 81 -14.16 -9.17 3.89
C LYS A 81 -14.57 -9.85 5.20
N GLY A 82 -14.50 -9.10 6.29
CA GLY A 82 -14.82 -9.57 7.63
C GLY A 82 -13.71 -10.43 8.24
N GLU A 83 -12.45 -10.23 7.86
CA GLU A 83 -11.33 -10.97 8.46
C GLU A 83 -11.24 -10.78 9.98
N SER A 84 -10.79 -11.82 10.67
CA SER A 84 -10.52 -11.75 12.11
C SER A 84 -9.26 -10.94 12.37
N ILE A 85 -9.08 -10.47 13.62
CA ILE A 85 -7.85 -9.76 14.02
C ILE A 85 -6.62 -10.65 13.80
N GLU A 86 -6.73 -11.94 14.10
CA GLU A 86 -5.65 -12.91 13.89
C GLU A 86 -5.29 -13.04 12.41
N THR A 87 -6.30 -13.04 11.53
CA THR A 87 -6.12 -13.11 10.08
C THR A 87 -5.44 -11.85 9.57
N TYR A 88 -5.93 -10.67 9.95
CA TYR A 88 -5.31 -9.38 9.62
C TYR A 88 -3.83 -9.34 10.04
N VAL A 89 -3.52 -9.69 11.29
CA VAL A 89 -2.14 -9.73 11.79
C VAL A 89 -1.29 -10.72 11.01
N SER A 90 -1.84 -11.88 10.62
CA SER A 90 -1.12 -12.86 9.80
C SER A 90 -0.83 -12.33 8.39
N HIS A 91 -1.75 -11.57 7.78
CA HIS A 91 -1.55 -10.92 6.49
C HIS A 91 -0.44 -9.87 6.57
N VAL A 92 -0.42 -9.02 7.61
CA VAL A 92 0.65 -8.04 7.84
C VAL A 92 2.02 -8.73 7.95
N LYS A 93 2.10 -9.83 8.71
CA LYS A 93 3.35 -10.59 8.86
C LYS A 93 3.80 -11.24 7.56
N ALA A 94 2.89 -11.89 6.85
CA ALA A 94 3.18 -12.49 5.55
C ALA A 94 3.63 -11.43 4.53
N ALA A 95 3.06 -10.22 4.58
CA ALA A 95 3.49 -9.11 3.73
C ALA A 95 4.93 -8.68 4.04
N LEU A 96 5.30 -8.56 5.31
CA LEU A 96 6.68 -8.25 5.72
C LEU A 96 7.67 -9.37 5.34
N ASP A 97 7.25 -10.63 5.39
CA ASP A 97 8.09 -11.77 5.01
C ASP A 97 8.46 -11.77 3.51
N THR A 98 7.79 -10.96 2.67
CA THR A 98 8.21 -10.73 1.27
C THR A 98 9.48 -9.89 1.13
N ASN A 99 9.96 -9.29 2.23
CA ASN A 99 11.09 -8.34 2.28
C ASN A 99 10.88 -7.15 1.30
N PRO A 100 9.86 -6.31 1.52
CA PRO A 100 9.50 -5.24 0.61
C PRO A 100 10.54 -4.11 0.57
N ASN A 101 10.74 -3.54 -0.61
CA ASN A 101 11.53 -2.31 -0.79
C ASN A 101 10.69 -1.05 -0.56
N LEU A 102 9.38 -1.10 -0.84
CA LEU A 102 8.45 0.01 -0.61
C LEU A 102 7.21 -0.48 0.12
N ILE A 103 6.71 0.36 1.04
CA ILE A 103 5.45 0.13 1.73
C ILE A 103 4.52 1.31 1.46
N ILE A 104 3.35 1.06 0.87
CA ILE A 104 2.22 1.98 0.85
C ILE A 104 1.32 1.58 2.02
N ASP A 105 1.17 2.46 2.99
CA ASP A 105 0.44 2.19 4.23
C ASP A 105 -0.77 3.12 4.39
N ASP A 106 -1.77 2.60 5.07
CA ASP A 106 -3.04 3.22 5.40
C ASP A 106 -3.30 2.90 6.87
N GLY A 107 -2.91 3.83 7.75
CA GLY A 107 -2.99 3.68 9.19
C GLY A 107 -1.65 3.33 9.88
N SER A 108 -0.58 3.10 9.13
CA SER A 108 0.79 2.81 9.59
C SER A 108 0.95 1.49 10.36
N ASP A 109 0.11 0.50 10.11
CA ASP A 109 0.16 -0.79 10.81
C ASP A 109 1.28 -1.70 10.31
N VAL A 110 1.58 -1.67 9.01
CA VAL A 110 2.71 -2.44 8.45
C VAL A 110 4.02 -1.85 8.96
N VAL A 111 4.16 -0.52 8.91
CA VAL A 111 5.35 0.18 9.40
C VAL A 111 5.55 -0.04 10.90
N ALA A 112 4.49 0.08 11.70
CA ALA A 112 4.59 -0.15 13.14
C ALA A 112 4.98 -1.58 13.47
N THR A 113 4.42 -2.56 12.76
CA THR A 113 4.75 -3.98 12.94
C THR A 113 6.19 -4.28 12.53
N MET A 114 6.65 -3.73 11.40
CA MET A 114 8.05 -3.87 10.96
C MET A 114 9.03 -3.32 12.00
N LEU A 115 8.81 -2.10 12.49
CA LEU A 115 9.66 -1.48 13.51
C LEU A 115 9.66 -2.26 14.84
N LYS A 116 8.58 -2.97 15.15
CA LYS A 116 8.46 -3.75 16.38
C LYS A 116 9.07 -5.15 16.26
N GLU A 117 8.83 -5.83 15.14
CA GLU A 117 9.04 -7.28 15.01
C GLU A 117 10.08 -7.67 13.95
N LYS A 118 10.41 -6.78 13.00
CA LYS A 118 11.21 -7.09 11.80
C LYS A 118 12.16 -5.93 11.41
N LYS A 119 12.92 -5.42 12.38
CA LYS A 119 13.79 -4.24 12.18
C LYS A 119 14.89 -4.46 11.13
N GLU A 120 15.30 -5.71 10.94
CA GLU A 120 16.28 -6.13 9.92
C GLU A 120 15.83 -5.82 8.49
N LEU A 121 14.52 -5.66 8.23
CA LEU A 121 14.02 -5.32 6.90
C LEU A 121 14.32 -3.87 6.50
N ILE A 122 14.64 -3.01 7.47
CA ILE A 122 14.94 -1.59 7.23
C ILE A 122 16.12 -1.43 6.28
N ASP A 123 17.11 -2.33 6.33
CA ASP A 123 18.33 -2.25 5.51
C ASP A 123 18.04 -2.35 4.00
N ASN A 124 16.91 -2.96 3.63
CA ASN A 124 16.47 -3.15 2.24
C ASN A 124 15.30 -2.22 1.85
N LEU A 125 14.80 -1.43 2.80
CA LEU A 125 13.66 -0.54 2.60
C LEU A 125 14.11 0.78 1.98
N ILE A 126 13.55 1.13 0.82
CA ILE A 126 13.73 2.42 0.17
C ILE A 126 12.95 3.50 0.91
N GLY A 127 11.71 3.21 1.31
CA GLY A 127 10.87 4.13 2.06
C GLY A 127 9.40 3.71 2.10
N THR A 128 8.59 4.57 2.72
CA THR A 128 7.16 4.32 2.88
C THR A 128 6.30 5.52 2.50
N THR A 129 5.02 5.29 2.25
CA THR A 129 4.02 6.35 2.11
C THR A 129 2.88 6.11 3.09
N GLU A 130 2.26 7.18 3.59
CA GLU A 130 1.09 7.09 4.47
C GLU A 130 -0.01 8.04 4.03
N GLU A 131 -1.22 7.51 3.87
CA GLU A 131 -2.38 8.23 3.35
C GLU A 131 -3.25 8.86 4.45
N THR A 132 -3.26 8.31 5.67
CA THR A 132 -4.22 8.75 6.71
C THR A 132 -3.64 9.75 7.68
N THR A 133 -4.52 10.60 8.22
CA THR A 133 -4.18 11.49 9.34
C THR A 133 -3.68 10.69 10.55
N THR A 134 -4.34 9.57 10.88
CA THR A 134 -3.98 8.73 12.03
C THR A 134 -2.59 8.11 11.86
N GLY A 135 -2.30 7.55 10.69
CA GLY A 135 -0.99 7.00 10.37
C GLY A 135 0.10 8.07 10.40
N ILE A 136 -0.14 9.27 9.84
CA ILE A 136 0.83 10.37 9.89
C ILE A 136 1.14 10.79 11.34
N VAL A 137 0.14 10.82 12.23
CA VAL A 137 0.38 11.09 13.65
C VAL A 137 1.27 10.02 14.26
N ARG A 138 1.05 8.74 13.92
CA ARG A 138 1.92 7.62 14.36
C ARG A 138 3.34 7.76 13.82
N LEU A 139 3.51 8.06 12.53
CA LEU A 139 4.84 8.29 11.93
C LEU A 139 5.57 9.47 12.58
N LYS A 140 4.90 10.60 12.81
CA LYS A 140 5.48 11.75 13.51
C LYS A 140 5.89 11.41 14.94
N ALA A 141 5.11 10.59 15.64
CA ALA A 141 5.48 10.09 16.97
C ALA A 141 6.73 9.19 16.91
N MET A 142 6.82 8.28 15.93
CA MET A 142 7.99 7.43 15.69
C MET A 142 9.25 8.25 15.34
N GLN A 143 9.09 9.29 14.51
CA GLN A 143 10.16 10.22 14.16
C GLN A 143 10.65 10.97 15.42
N LYS A 144 9.73 11.51 16.23
CA LYS A 144 10.08 12.21 17.48
C LYS A 144 10.77 11.27 18.49
N ALA A 145 10.41 9.99 18.50
CA ALA A 145 11.04 8.97 19.32
C ALA A 145 12.41 8.49 18.78
N GLY A 146 12.82 8.93 17.59
CA GLY A 146 14.09 8.54 16.96
C GLY A 146 14.11 7.11 16.42
N VAL A 147 12.95 6.47 16.24
CA VAL A 147 12.86 5.08 15.75
C VAL A 147 12.52 4.98 14.26
N LEU A 148 12.13 6.09 13.62
CA LEU A 148 11.91 6.18 12.18
C LEU A 148 13.21 6.65 11.50
N ASN A 149 14.04 5.71 11.05
CA ASN A 149 15.36 5.95 10.47
C ASN A 149 15.42 5.77 8.93
N PHE A 150 14.27 5.75 8.27
CA PHE A 150 14.10 5.65 6.82
C PHE A 150 13.10 6.72 6.34
N PRO A 151 13.12 7.10 5.06
CA PRO A 151 12.23 8.14 4.56
C PRO A 151 10.78 7.65 4.49
N SER A 152 9.85 8.54 4.85
CA SER A 152 8.42 8.32 4.72
C SER A 152 7.74 9.57 4.17
N ILE A 153 6.79 9.40 3.24
CA ILE A 153 6.05 10.49 2.60
C ILE A 153 4.60 10.50 3.11
N ALA A 154 4.20 11.60 3.73
CA ALA A 154 2.82 11.86 4.11
C ALA A 154 2.00 12.28 2.88
N VAL A 155 1.27 11.35 2.27
CA VAL A 155 0.47 11.61 1.07
C VAL A 155 -0.79 12.42 1.41
N ASN A 156 -1.31 12.29 2.63
CA ASN A 156 -2.43 13.10 3.12
C ASN A 156 -2.16 14.62 3.07
N ASP A 157 -0.89 15.03 3.17
CA ASP A 157 -0.47 16.43 3.17
C ASP A 157 -0.46 17.03 1.75
N ALA A 158 -0.66 16.21 0.71
CA ALA A 158 -0.78 16.70 -0.66
C ALA A 158 -2.03 17.59 -0.81
N GLN A 159 -1.87 18.76 -1.42
CA GLN A 159 -2.99 19.70 -1.62
C GLN A 159 -4.16 19.05 -2.39
N THR A 160 -3.85 18.22 -3.38
CA THR A 160 -4.86 17.47 -4.14
C THR A 160 -5.63 16.48 -3.27
N LYS A 161 -4.99 15.87 -2.28
CA LYS A 161 -5.66 14.99 -1.31
C LYS A 161 -6.62 15.80 -0.44
N HIS A 162 -6.15 16.92 0.10
CA HIS A 162 -6.98 17.81 0.90
C HIS A 162 -8.21 18.35 0.13
N PHE A 163 -8.07 18.68 -1.16
CA PHE A 163 -9.17 19.26 -1.93
C PHE A 163 -10.24 18.27 -2.39
N PHE A 164 -9.91 16.97 -2.50
CA PHE A 164 -10.80 15.98 -3.10
C PHE A 164 -11.25 14.86 -2.17
N ASP A 165 -10.45 14.49 -1.16
CA ASP A 165 -10.75 13.33 -0.30
C ASP A 165 -11.15 13.74 1.13
N ASN A 166 -10.52 14.76 1.72
CA ASN A 166 -10.80 15.20 3.10
C ASN A 166 -11.95 16.23 3.23
N ARG A 167 -12.85 16.33 2.24
CA ARG A 167 -13.98 17.28 2.25
C ARG A 167 -15.26 16.69 2.81
#